data_AF-A0AAV2YSE6-F1
#
_entry.id   AF-A0AAV2YSE6-F1
#
_cell.length_a   1.000
_cell.length_b   1.000
_cell.length_c   1.000
_cell.angle_alpha   90.00
_cell.angle_beta   90.00
_cell.angle_gamma   90.00
#
_symmetry.space_group_name_H-M   'P 1'
#
loop_
_entity.id
_entity.type
_entity.pdbx_description
1 polymer ?
#
loop_
_entity_poly.entity_id
_entity_poly.type
_entity_poly.pdbx_seq_one_letter_code
_entity_poly.pdbx_strand_id
1 'polypeptide(L)'
;MKHIWCGGRDDLTNHIMKLFAWYVQRPYEKSGACVVLEGEEGCGKNIAFEILKNHVIGTRYCLETPKMKILTGRFNSAREHKILTVLNEAANAKQLKTKSPSRLASILIESESAVEDCIIEPTCMIEKKGIDPYRVRDCNNLIIASNNSYSVKASRQMRRFLYLLCK
;
A
#
# COMPACT_ATOMS: atom_id res chain seq x y z
N MET A 1 -11.23 11.89 -7.74
CA MET A 1 -9.77 11.65 -7.61
C MET A 1 -8.96 12.93 -7.66
N LYS A 2 -8.99 13.72 -8.75
CA LYS A 2 -8.24 14.99 -8.89
C LYS A 2 -8.41 15.95 -7.69
N HIS A 3 -9.64 16.22 -7.26
CA HIS A 3 -9.87 17.13 -6.14
C HIS A 3 -9.60 16.48 -4.78
N ILE A 4 -10.00 15.22 -4.63
CA ILE A 4 -9.94 14.50 -3.35
C ILE A 4 -8.50 14.12 -2.98
N TRP A 5 -7.78 13.42 -3.87
CA TRP A 5 -6.43 12.91 -3.56
C TRP A 5 -5.31 13.87 -3.96
N CYS A 6 -5.53 14.68 -5.00
CA CYS A 6 -4.49 15.53 -5.58
C CYS A 6 -4.70 17.02 -5.29
N GLY A 7 -5.75 17.41 -4.56
CA GLY A 7 -6.04 18.82 -4.25
C GLY A 7 -6.21 19.70 -5.50
N GLY A 8 -6.68 19.13 -6.62
CA GLY A 8 -6.84 19.85 -7.89
C GLY A 8 -5.59 19.88 -8.78
N ARG A 9 -4.47 19.32 -8.33
CA ARG A 9 -3.20 19.30 -9.09
C ARG A 9 -3.20 18.28 -10.22
N ASP A 10 -3.02 18.77 -11.44
CA ASP A 10 -3.00 17.94 -12.64
C ASP A 10 -1.75 17.07 -12.75
N ASP A 11 -0.60 17.54 -12.27
CA ASP A 11 0.64 16.78 -12.29
C ASP A 11 0.56 15.52 -11.41
N LEU A 12 0.03 15.64 -10.19
CA LEU A 12 -0.21 14.51 -9.29
C LEU A 12 -1.28 13.57 -9.84
N THR A 13 -2.37 14.13 -10.39
CA THR A 13 -3.45 13.33 -10.99
C THR A 13 -2.92 12.49 -12.14
N ASN A 14 -2.13 13.10 -13.04
CA ASN A 14 -1.52 12.40 -14.17
C ASN A 14 -0.52 11.33 -13.71
N HIS A 15 0.24 11.59 -12.64
CA HIS A 15 1.16 10.60 -12.08
C HIS A 15 0.42 9.37 -11.56
N ILE A 16 -0.65 9.56 -10.79
CA ILE A 16 -1.48 8.46 -10.25
C ILE A 16 -2.15 7.70 -11.39
N MET A 17 -2.68 8.40 -12.40
CA MET A 17 -3.32 7.74 -13.54
C MET A 17 -2.33 6.87 -14.32
N LYS A 18 -1.08 7.33 -14.51
CA LYS A 18 -0.02 6.50 -15.09
C LYS A 18 0.29 5.28 -14.24
N LEU A 19 0.29 5.44 -12.92
CA LEU A 19 0.52 4.34 -11.98
C LEU A 19 -0.61 3.30 -12.03
N PHE A 20 -1.87 3.75 -12.10
CA PHE A 20 -3.02 2.86 -12.25
C PHE A 20 -3.03 2.17 -13.61
N ALA A 21 -2.64 2.87 -14.68
CA ALA A 21 -2.42 2.25 -15.98
C ALA A 21 -1.33 1.17 -15.91
N TRP A 22 -0.24 1.40 -15.16
CA TRP A 22 0.81 0.40 -14.94
C TRP A 22 0.25 -0.87 -14.30
N TYR A 23 -0.56 -0.76 -13.25
CA TYR A 23 -1.14 -1.93 -12.56
C TYR A 23 -1.98 -2.82 -13.50
N VAL A 24 -2.61 -2.22 -14.50
CA VAL A 24 -3.49 -2.92 -15.45
C VAL A 24 -2.71 -3.44 -16.67
N GLN A 25 -1.81 -2.63 -17.21
CA GLN A 25 -1.08 -2.96 -18.44
C GLN A 25 0.11 -3.89 -18.16
N ARG A 26 0.69 -3.81 -16.96
CA ARG A 26 1.85 -4.59 -16.53
C ARG A 26 1.61 -5.27 -15.17
N PRO A 27 0.56 -6.11 -15.04
CA PRO A 27 0.21 -6.74 -13.76
C PRO A 27 1.26 -7.77 -13.28
N TYR A 28 2.21 -8.13 -14.15
CA TYR A 28 3.32 -9.04 -13.88
C TYR A 28 4.60 -8.31 -13.44
N GLU A 29 4.57 -6.97 -13.32
CA GLU A 29 5.69 -6.12 -12.90
C GLU A 29 5.27 -5.19 -11.76
N LYS A 30 6.17 -5.02 -10.79
CA LYS A 30 6.02 -3.99 -9.77
C LYS A 30 6.33 -2.63 -10.39
N SER A 31 5.56 -1.63 -10.03
CA SER A 31 5.83 -0.24 -10.41
C SER A 31 7.08 0.34 -9.75
N GLY A 32 7.55 -0.27 -8.66
CA GLY A 32 8.66 0.24 -7.85
C GLY A 32 8.31 1.51 -7.08
N ALA A 33 7.03 1.88 -7.03
CA ALA A 33 6.49 3.03 -6.33
C ALA A 33 5.42 2.61 -5.31
N CYS A 34 5.26 3.42 -4.27
CA CYS A 34 4.28 3.28 -3.21
C CYS A 34 3.48 4.57 -3.08
N VAL A 35 2.15 4.48 -3.05
CA VAL A 35 1.30 5.65 -2.82
C VAL A 35 0.99 5.74 -1.33
N VAL A 36 1.20 6.91 -0.73
CA VAL A 36 0.84 7.19 0.66
C VAL A 36 -0.27 8.22 0.68
N LEU A 37 -1.43 7.84 1.21
CA LEU A 37 -2.62 8.66 1.36
C LEU A 37 -2.78 9.06 2.83
N GLU A 38 -2.73 10.37 3.08
CA GLU A 38 -2.95 10.96 4.39
C GLU A 38 -4.19 11.85 4.36
N GLY A 39 -5.02 11.80 5.38
CA GLY A 39 -6.22 12.65 5.48
C GLY A 39 -7.18 12.13 6.53
N GLU A 40 -8.27 12.82 6.84
CA GLU A 40 -9.19 12.36 7.89
C GLU A 40 -9.99 11.11 7.49
N GLU A 41 -10.66 10.47 8.44
CA GLU A 41 -11.62 9.41 8.11
C GLU A 41 -12.77 9.99 7.28
N GLY A 42 -13.25 9.25 6.28
CA GLY A 42 -14.34 9.72 5.41
C GLY A 42 -13.92 10.63 4.26
N CYS A 43 -12.65 11.06 4.14
CA CYS A 43 -12.18 11.89 3.01
C CYS A 43 -12.01 11.11 1.68
N GLY A 44 -12.51 9.88 1.57
CA GLY A 44 -12.51 9.13 0.31
C GLY A 44 -11.19 8.46 -0.07
N LYS A 45 -10.28 8.20 0.88
CA LYS A 45 -9.02 7.44 0.66
C LYS A 45 -9.24 6.03 0.09
N ASN A 46 -10.35 5.39 0.40
CA ASN A 46 -10.63 4.05 -0.09
C ASN A 46 -11.26 4.03 -1.48
N ILE A 47 -11.85 5.14 -1.94
CA ILE A 47 -12.71 5.16 -3.15
C ILE A 47 -11.96 4.63 -4.38
N ALA A 48 -10.77 5.14 -4.66
CA ALA A 48 -10.05 4.69 -5.86
C ALA A 48 -9.57 3.24 -5.74
N PHE A 49 -9.17 2.81 -4.54
CA PHE A 49 -8.81 1.41 -4.33
C PHE A 49 -10.02 0.49 -4.49
N GLU A 50 -11.18 0.85 -3.96
CA GLU A 50 -12.40 0.07 -4.12
C GLU A 50 -12.79 -0.08 -5.59
N ILE A 51 -12.66 1.00 -6.37
CA ILE A 51 -12.89 0.95 -7.82
C ILE A 51 -11.87 0.00 -8.49
N LEU A 52 -10.58 0.16 -8.19
CA LEU A 52 -9.54 -0.72 -8.73
C LEU A 52 -9.79 -2.19 -8.36
N LYS A 53 -10.12 -2.46 -7.10
CA LYS A 53 -10.38 -3.81 -6.56
C LYS A 53 -11.63 -4.44 -7.17
N ASN A 54 -12.75 -3.72 -7.18
CA ASN A 54 -14.06 -4.30 -7.51
C ASN A 54 -14.37 -4.28 -9.01
N HIS A 55 -13.79 -3.34 -9.77
CA HIS A 55 -14.18 -3.11 -11.16
C HIS A 55 -13.05 -3.21 -12.19
N VAL A 56 -11.77 -3.25 -11.77
CA VAL A 56 -10.64 -3.21 -12.71
C VAL A 56 -9.72 -4.43 -12.57
N ILE A 57 -9.11 -4.61 -11.40
CA ILE A 57 -8.13 -5.65 -11.11
C ILE A 57 -8.82 -6.95 -10.67
N GLY A 58 -9.86 -6.85 -9.85
CA GLY A 58 -10.58 -7.98 -9.29
C GLY A 58 -10.15 -8.34 -7.87
N THR A 59 -11.13 -8.71 -7.04
CA THR A 59 -10.97 -8.95 -5.59
C THR A 59 -9.94 -10.04 -5.26
N ARG A 60 -9.77 -11.04 -6.12
CA ARG A 60 -8.80 -12.14 -5.95
C ARG A 60 -7.34 -11.65 -5.95
N TYR A 61 -7.05 -10.59 -6.69
CA TYR A 61 -5.70 -10.06 -6.91
C TYR A 61 -5.40 -8.84 -6.05
N CYS A 62 -6.35 -8.43 -5.21
CA CYS A 62 -6.19 -7.31 -4.28
C CYS A 62 -6.21 -7.81 -2.83
N LEU A 63 -5.44 -7.17 -1.97
CA LEU A 63 -5.45 -7.40 -0.52
C LEU A 63 -5.63 -6.07 0.21
N GLU A 64 -6.51 -6.03 1.20
CA GLU A 64 -6.66 -4.89 2.10
C GLU A 64 -6.42 -5.36 3.54
N THR A 65 -5.49 -4.73 4.25
CA THR A 65 -5.15 -5.12 5.62
C THR A 65 -4.57 -3.97 6.42
N PRO A 66 -4.90 -3.82 7.71
CA PRO A 66 -4.21 -2.88 8.59
C PRO A 66 -2.85 -3.41 9.10
N LYS A 67 -2.49 -4.66 8.79
CA LYS A 67 -1.36 -5.38 9.40
C LYS A 67 -0.24 -5.62 8.39
N MET A 68 0.85 -4.87 8.50
CA MET A 68 2.06 -5.07 7.67
C MET A 68 2.66 -6.49 7.81
N LYS A 69 2.52 -7.11 9.00
CA LYS A 69 3.00 -8.48 9.27
C LYS A 69 2.38 -9.54 8.34
N ILE A 70 1.26 -9.26 7.68
CA ILE A 70 0.70 -10.18 6.67
C ILE A 70 1.58 -10.22 5.42
N LEU A 71 2.33 -9.15 5.12
CA LEU A 71 3.24 -9.08 3.99
C LEU A 71 4.67 -9.54 4.32
N THR A 72 5.11 -9.30 5.56
CA THR A 72 6.53 -9.44 5.98
C THR A 72 6.78 -10.55 6.99
N GLY A 73 5.75 -11.13 7.60
CA GLY A 73 5.88 -12.17 8.63
C GLY A 73 6.01 -13.60 8.07
N ARG A 74 6.14 -14.58 8.98
CA ARG A 74 6.27 -16.02 8.68
C ARG A 74 5.04 -16.68 8.06
N PHE A 75 3.86 -16.07 8.13
CA PHE A 75 2.65 -16.62 7.51
C PHE A 75 2.06 -15.59 6.56
N ASN A 76 2.70 -15.44 5.40
CA ASN A 76 2.45 -14.37 4.45
C ASN A 76 1.82 -14.85 3.13
N SER A 77 1.24 -16.04 3.10
CA SER A 77 0.58 -16.60 1.93
C SER A 77 -0.54 -15.72 1.34
N ALA A 78 -1.14 -14.83 2.13
CA ALA A 78 -2.13 -13.86 1.65
C ALA A 78 -1.54 -12.83 0.66
N ARG A 79 -0.23 -12.56 0.72
CA ARG A 79 0.50 -11.72 -0.23
C ARG A 79 0.65 -12.38 -1.60
N GLU A 80 0.59 -13.70 -1.65
CA GLU A 80 0.80 -14.47 -2.88
C GLU A 80 -0.28 -14.13 -3.93
N HIS A 81 0.14 -14.04 -5.19
CA HIS A 81 -0.71 -13.75 -6.34
C HIS A 81 -1.52 -12.44 -6.20
N LYS A 82 -0.93 -11.41 -5.59
CA LYS A 82 -1.51 -10.06 -5.49
C LYS A 82 -0.82 -9.11 -6.47
N ILE A 83 -1.64 -8.27 -7.11
CA ILE A 83 -1.22 -7.14 -7.95
C ILE A 83 -1.19 -5.87 -7.11
N LEU A 84 -2.12 -5.73 -6.16
CA LEU A 84 -2.25 -4.53 -5.34
C LEU A 84 -2.59 -4.88 -3.89
N THR A 85 -1.85 -4.30 -2.95
CA THR A 85 -2.16 -4.36 -1.53
C THR A 85 -2.34 -2.97 -0.96
N VAL A 86 -3.40 -2.79 -0.16
CA VAL A 86 -3.64 -1.58 0.61
C VAL A 86 -3.42 -1.83 2.08
N LEU A 87 -2.47 -1.09 2.66
CA LEU A 87 -2.29 -0.98 4.09
C LEU A 87 -3.20 0.12 4.61
N ASN A 88 -4.36 -0.27 5.13
CA ASN A 88 -5.38 0.69 5.58
C ASN A 88 -5.48 0.70 7.10
N GLU A 89 -4.98 1.76 7.74
CA GLU A 89 -5.02 1.85 9.21
C GLU A 89 -6.42 2.14 9.75
N ALA A 90 -7.28 2.80 8.96
CA ALA A 90 -8.65 3.13 9.36
C ALA A 90 -9.50 1.87 9.63
N ALA A 91 -9.16 0.74 9.00
CA ALA A 91 -9.82 -0.55 9.25
C ALA A 91 -9.68 -1.04 10.71
N ASN A 92 -8.68 -0.56 11.45
CA ASN A 92 -8.43 -0.93 12.86
C ASN A 92 -9.00 0.08 13.88
N ALA A 93 -9.47 1.26 13.45
CA ALA A 93 -9.96 2.30 14.35
C ALA A 93 -11.20 1.86 15.17
N LYS A 94 -11.96 0.87 14.68
CA LYS A 94 -13.07 0.25 15.42
C LYS A 94 -12.63 -0.58 16.64
N GLN A 95 -11.34 -0.90 16.81
CA GLN A 95 -10.87 -1.80 17.89
C GLN A 95 -9.97 -1.17 18.97
N LEU A 96 -9.43 0.05 18.80
CA LEU A 96 -8.58 0.65 19.83
C LEU A 96 -8.96 2.10 20.15
N LYS A 97 -9.58 2.30 21.32
CA LYS A 97 -9.80 3.61 21.98
C LYS A 97 -8.52 4.23 22.58
N THR A 98 -7.36 3.62 22.36
CA THR A 98 -6.08 4.10 22.90
C THR A 98 -5.32 4.86 21.83
N LYS A 99 -5.06 6.14 22.11
CA LYS A 99 -4.14 7.02 21.40
C LYS A 99 -2.75 6.37 21.30
N SER A 100 -2.56 5.49 20.32
CA SER A 100 -1.23 5.01 19.96
C SER A 100 -0.55 6.06 19.08
N PRO A 101 0.77 6.24 19.19
CA PRO A 101 1.52 7.05 18.24
C PRO A 101 1.25 6.55 16.81
N SER A 102 1.33 7.47 15.85
CA SER A 102 1.00 7.26 14.43
C SER A 102 1.51 5.91 13.93
N ARG A 103 0.62 4.94 13.72
CA ARG A 103 1.00 3.56 13.37
C ARG A 103 1.69 3.50 12.00
N LEU A 104 1.48 4.49 11.12
CA LEU A 104 2.27 4.64 9.90
C LEU A 104 3.71 5.00 10.19
N ALA A 105 3.94 5.88 11.17
CA ALA A 105 5.29 6.16 11.60
C ALA A 105 5.94 4.88 12.12
N SER A 106 5.22 4.07 12.90
CA SER A 106 5.72 2.75 13.32
C SER A 106 5.93 1.77 12.16
N ILE A 107 5.01 1.68 11.18
CA ILE A 107 5.16 0.79 10.01
C ILE A 107 6.37 1.20 9.18
N LEU A 108 6.58 2.49 8.95
CA LEU A 108 7.67 2.97 8.12
C LEU A 108 8.99 3.10 8.88
N ILE A 109 8.99 3.27 10.22
CA ILE A 109 10.21 3.36 11.05
C ILE A 109 10.67 1.98 11.54
N GLU A 110 9.76 1.12 12.00
CA GLU A 110 10.12 -0.23 12.49
C GLU A 110 10.37 -1.22 11.34
N SER A 111 9.90 -0.89 10.13
CA SER A 111 10.02 -1.78 8.97
C SER A 111 10.33 -1.06 7.66
N GLU A 112 11.14 0.01 7.69
CA GLU A 112 11.58 0.75 6.50
C GLU A 112 12.13 -0.20 5.42
N SER A 113 13.08 -1.06 5.80
CA SER A 113 13.67 -2.06 4.90
C SER A 113 12.64 -3.06 4.38
N ALA A 114 11.74 -3.56 5.22
CA ALA A 114 10.77 -4.55 4.78
C ALA A 114 9.68 -3.96 3.87
N VAL A 115 9.27 -2.72 4.09
CA VAL A 115 8.36 -1.99 3.19
C VAL A 115 9.07 -1.71 1.86
N GLU A 116 10.34 -1.31 1.90
CA GLU A 116 11.16 -1.11 0.70
C GLU A 116 11.30 -2.39 -0.11
N ASP A 117 11.59 -3.52 0.53
CA ASP A 117 11.64 -4.83 -0.13
C ASP A 117 10.29 -5.15 -0.77
N CYS A 118 9.19 -4.84 -0.08
CA CYS A 118 7.85 -4.99 -0.64
C CYS A 118 7.59 -4.10 -1.86
N ILE A 119 8.34 -3.02 -2.08
CA ILE A 119 8.20 -2.13 -3.24
C ILE A 119 9.15 -2.57 -4.37
N ILE A 120 10.35 -3.05 -4.03
CA ILE A 120 11.47 -3.19 -4.98
C ILE A 120 11.71 -4.64 -5.38
N GLU A 121 11.72 -5.56 -4.43
CA GLU A 121 12.20 -6.91 -4.67
C GLU A 121 11.28 -7.65 -5.64
N PRO A 122 11.81 -8.25 -6.73
CA PRO A 122 11.02 -8.92 -7.76
C PRO A 122 10.54 -10.31 -7.32
N THR A 123 11.07 -10.82 -6.20
CA THR A 123 10.70 -12.11 -5.64
C THR A 123 10.51 -12.00 -4.14
N CYS A 124 9.65 -12.84 -3.58
CA CYS A 124 9.49 -12.95 -2.14
C CYS A 124 9.44 -14.41 -1.69
N MET A 125 9.80 -14.64 -0.42
CA MET A 125 9.57 -15.93 0.23
C MET A 125 8.12 -16.00 0.68
N ILE A 126 7.43 -17.06 0.29
CA ILE A 126 6.10 -17.40 0.80
C ILE A 126 6.22 -18.57 1.75
N GLU A 127 5.73 -18.37 2.97
CA GLU A 127 5.65 -19.40 4.00
C GLU A 127 4.18 -19.65 4.34
N LYS A 128 3.74 -20.87 4.06
CA LYS A 128 2.39 -21.39 4.30
C LYS A 128 2.43 -22.29 5.53
N LYS A 129 1.36 -22.32 6.31
CA LYS A 129 1.31 -23.18 7.49
C LYS A 129 1.40 -24.65 7.07
N GLY A 130 2.40 -25.36 7.59
CA GLY A 130 2.61 -26.79 7.31
C GLY A 130 3.16 -27.08 5.91
N ILE A 131 3.72 -26.07 5.23
CA ILE A 131 4.36 -26.22 3.91
C ILE A 131 5.72 -25.51 3.98
N ASP A 132 6.74 -26.11 3.40
CA ASP A 132 8.08 -25.52 3.37
C ASP A 132 8.08 -24.18 2.63
N PRO A 133 8.86 -23.18 3.10
CA PRO A 133 8.97 -21.90 2.44
C PRO A 133 9.50 -22.03 1.01
N TYR A 134 8.88 -21.31 0.07
CA TYR A 134 9.32 -21.30 -1.32
C TYR A 134 9.36 -19.88 -1.89
N ARG A 135 10.15 -19.69 -2.95
CA ARG A 135 10.28 -18.39 -3.64
C ARG A 135 9.27 -18.27 -4.76
N VAL A 136 8.62 -17.11 -4.82
CA VAL A 136 7.72 -16.73 -5.91
C VAL A 136 8.10 -15.38 -6.47
N ARG A 137 7.66 -15.10 -7.70
CA ARG A 137 7.68 -13.75 -8.26
C ARG A 137 6.68 -12.88 -7.51
N ASP A 138 7.12 -11.70 -7.10
CA ASP A 138 6.27 -10.70 -6.48
C ASP A 138 5.88 -9.65 -7.51
N CYS A 139 4.57 -9.49 -7.72
CA CYS A 139 4.00 -8.48 -8.62
C CYS A 139 3.16 -7.45 -7.84
N ASN A 140 3.24 -7.49 -6.51
CA ASN A 140 2.37 -6.72 -5.64
C ASN A 140 2.84 -5.26 -5.55
N ASN A 141 1.93 -4.33 -5.81
CA ASN A 141 2.12 -2.89 -5.60
C ASN A 141 1.49 -2.48 -4.27
N LEU A 142 2.04 -1.44 -3.63
CA LEU A 142 1.63 -1.03 -2.29
C LEU A 142 0.98 0.35 -2.30
N ILE A 143 -0.18 0.45 -1.65
CA ILE A 143 -0.79 1.71 -1.26
C ILE A 143 -0.92 1.71 0.26
N ILE A 144 -0.63 2.83 0.87
CA ILE A 144 -0.67 3.04 2.31
C ILE A 144 -1.69 4.14 2.58
N ALA A 145 -2.66 3.91 3.46
CA ALA A 145 -3.68 4.89 3.81
C ALA A 145 -3.76 5.05 5.33
N SER A 146 -3.68 6.30 5.81
CA SER A 146 -3.76 6.61 7.24
C SER A 146 -4.45 7.92 7.55
N ASN A 147 -4.92 8.00 8.79
CA ASN A 147 -5.58 9.16 9.37
C ASN A 147 -4.60 10.13 10.06
N ASN A 148 -3.39 9.68 10.37
CA ASN A 148 -2.43 10.50 11.10
C ASN A 148 -1.42 11.11 10.14
N SER A 149 -1.08 12.38 10.37
CA SER A 149 0.00 13.05 9.65
C SER A 149 1.32 12.35 9.94
N TYR A 150 2.10 12.16 8.88
CA TYR A 150 3.37 11.47 8.97
C TYR A 150 4.52 12.38 8.56
N SER A 151 5.56 12.41 9.39
CA SER A 151 6.82 13.08 9.10
C SER A 151 7.90 12.02 8.86
N VAL A 152 8.19 11.71 7.60
CA VAL A 152 9.37 10.89 7.27
C VAL A 152 10.61 11.74 7.43
N LYS A 153 11.68 11.19 8.02
CA LYS A 153 13.00 11.78 7.84
C LYS A 153 13.43 11.57 6.39
N ALA A 154 13.75 12.65 5.68
CA ALA A 154 14.12 12.58 4.28
C ALA A 154 15.29 11.61 4.05
N SER A 155 15.00 10.42 3.51
CA SER A 155 15.97 9.41 3.09
C SER A 155 16.04 9.36 1.56
N ARG A 156 17.11 8.77 1.01
CA ARG A 156 17.28 8.62 -0.45
C ARG A 156 16.19 7.73 -1.07
N GLN A 157 15.58 6.85 -0.29
CA GLN A 157 14.50 5.96 -0.73
C GLN A 157 13.14 6.66 -0.85
N MET A 158 12.97 7.89 -0.32
CA MET A 158 11.75 8.69 -0.42
C MET A 158 11.25 8.89 -1.85
N ARG A 159 12.14 8.83 -2.86
CA ARG A 159 11.76 8.92 -4.28
C ARG A 159 10.81 7.83 -4.77
N ARG A 160 10.64 6.75 -4.00
CA ARG A 160 9.71 5.64 -4.29
C ARG A 160 8.33 5.90 -3.72
N PHE A 161 8.18 6.88 -2.84
CA PHE A 161 6.92 7.19 -2.18
C PHE A 161 6.28 8.43 -2.80
N LEU A 162 5.03 8.29 -3.23
CA LEU A 162 4.19 9.39 -3.66
C LEU A 162 3.25 9.76 -2.52
N TYR A 163 3.54 10.85 -1.82
CA TYR A 163 2.72 11.37 -0.72
C TYR A 163 1.59 12.24 -1.25
N LEU A 164 0.38 11.95 -0.81
CA LEU A 164 -0.85 12.63 -1.20
C LEU A 164 -1.67 12.96 0.04
N LEU A 165 -2.10 14.21 0.12
CA LEU A 165 -2.95 14.72 1.18
C LEU A 165 -4.39 14.77 0.66
N CYS A 166 -5.21 13.86 1.16
CA CYS A 166 -6.65 13.85 0.95
C CYS A 166 -7.32 14.95 1.78
N LYS A 167 -8.10 15.78 1.10
CA LYS A 167 -8.90 16.86 1.68
C LYS A 167 -10.38 16.66 1.35
#